data_AF-A0AA36MSN9-F1
#
_entry.id   AF-A0AA36MSN9-F1
#
_cell.length_a   1.000
_cell.length_b   1.000
_cell.length_c   1.000
_cell.angle_alpha   90.00
_cell.angle_beta   90.00
_cell.angle_gamma   90.00
#
_symmetry.space_group_name_H-M   'P 1'
#
loop_
_entity.id
_entity.type
_entity.pdbx_description
1 polymer ?
#
loop_
_entity_poly.entity_id
_entity_poly.type
_entity_poly.pdbx_seq_one_letter_code
_entity_poly.pdbx_strand_id
1 'polypeptide(L)'
;MESLRGALPAPQLQPRLLAMLQWLDHRLTGAQVTYWVTGGTLLGALRHRGFVPHDDDLDLELLAEDLPKAQEALGAVGASWRGLGCWTGTEVAMGRFFFWGGDGRFSESVDVFLRERPLAALPEFPSEEEVFPLARAAFHQLSVPVPCGARRFLARCYGDSWAEEAVVWSHSSRSRRLLRLPLAEYLAAAGAAGYEAPTLPAEDAERSLSAVGLDCCGDLRARLWETLGWASPWPLEQEDAMEMLGLEVRTWRLRGAPNLAVLEASGCHLEVLGDPPLLRAVGGAAELAALEAMGGEVLGQQVPST
;
A
#
# COMPACT_ATOMS: atom_id res chain seq x y z
N MET A 1 28.58 10.03 9.98
CA MET A 1 28.65 9.22 8.73
C MET A 1 28.17 7.78 8.97
N GLU A 2 28.77 7.02 9.90
CA GLU A 2 28.40 5.62 10.15
C GLU A 2 26.93 5.43 10.54
N SER A 3 26.40 6.28 11.42
CA SER A 3 24.98 6.28 11.79
C SER A 3 24.02 6.64 10.64
N LEU A 4 24.47 7.36 9.61
CA LEU A 4 23.64 7.69 8.44
C LEU A 4 23.67 6.56 7.41
N ARG A 5 24.81 5.90 7.24
CA ARG A 5 24.94 4.75 6.35
C ARG A 5 23.99 3.61 6.73
N GLY A 6 23.77 3.39 8.02
CA GLY A 6 22.76 2.44 8.51
C GLY A 6 21.30 2.92 8.44
N ALA A 7 21.08 4.20 8.15
CA ALA A 7 19.75 4.80 8.01
C ALA A 7 19.32 4.98 6.55
N LEU A 8 20.23 4.85 5.58
CA LEU A 8 19.87 4.88 4.17
C LEU A 8 19.10 3.60 3.80
N PRO A 9 18.07 3.71 2.96
CA PRO A 9 17.35 2.56 2.48
C PRO A 9 18.22 1.67 1.59
N ALA A 10 17.77 0.44 1.36
CA ALA A 10 18.41 -0.43 0.38
C ALA A 10 18.41 0.25 -1.01
N PRO A 11 19.47 0.10 -1.84
CA PRO A 11 19.61 0.87 -3.09
C PRO A 11 18.44 0.70 -4.07
N GLN A 12 17.72 -0.41 -4.02
CA GLN A 12 16.59 -0.71 -4.91
C GLN A 12 15.25 -0.18 -4.39
N LEU A 13 15.14 0.27 -3.15
CA LEU A 13 13.86 0.65 -2.54
C LEU A 13 13.26 1.90 -3.20
N GLN A 14 13.97 3.02 -3.20
CA GLN A 14 13.43 4.26 -3.75
C GLN A 14 13.15 4.22 -5.27
N PRO A 15 13.92 3.51 -6.11
CA PRO A 15 13.53 3.25 -7.50
C PRO A 15 12.18 2.51 -7.63
N ARG A 16 11.90 1.54 -6.74
CA ARG A 16 10.60 0.83 -6.69
C ARG A 16 9.48 1.77 -6.29
N LEU A 17 9.67 2.50 -5.20
CA LEU A 17 8.71 3.50 -4.73
C LEU A 17 8.42 4.55 -5.80
N LEU A 18 9.45 5.03 -6.52
CA LEU A 18 9.26 6.01 -7.58
C LEU A 18 8.41 5.46 -8.75
N ALA A 19 8.65 4.20 -9.15
CA ALA A 19 7.85 3.53 -10.17
C ALA A 19 6.40 3.31 -9.69
N MET A 20 6.19 2.95 -8.42
CA MET A 20 4.85 2.85 -7.82
C MET A 20 4.13 4.19 -7.81
N LEU A 21 4.82 5.29 -7.47
CA LEU A 21 4.23 6.62 -7.46
C LEU A 21 3.84 7.09 -8.87
N GLN A 22 4.65 6.76 -9.89
CA GLN A 22 4.30 7.00 -11.29
C GLN A 22 3.04 6.21 -11.69
N TRP A 23 2.97 4.93 -11.32
CA TRP A 23 1.79 4.09 -11.53
C TRP A 23 0.56 4.68 -10.85
N LEU A 24 0.64 5.01 -9.57
CA LEU A 24 -0.45 5.60 -8.79
C LEU A 24 -0.92 6.92 -9.41
N ASP A 25 -0.03 7.86 -9.73
CA ASP A 25 -0.42 9.13 -10.37
C ASP A 25 -1.11 8.87 -11.71
N HIS A 26 -0.56 7.99 -12.56
CA HIS A 26 -1.15 7.67 -13.84
C HIS A 26 -2.57 7.08 -13.72
N ARG A 27 -2.75 6.05 -12.88
CA ARG A 27 -4.02 5.33 -12.72
C ARG A 27 -5.08 6.17 -12.01
N LEU A 28 -4.72 6.83 -10.91
CA LEU A 28 -5.66 7.61 -10.11
C LEU A 28 -6.10 8.88 -10.85
N THR A 29 -5.18 9.61 -11.50
CA THR A 29 -5.57 10.80 -12.28
C THR A 29 -6.41 10.42 -13.50
N GLY A 30 -6.06 9.33 -14.20
CA GLY A 30 -6.83 8.79 -15.31
C GLY A 30 -8.25 8.39 -14.91
N ALA A 31 -8.41 7.85 -13.69
CA ALA A 31 -9.70 7.53 -13.11
C ALA A 31 -10.38 8.72 -12.43
N GLN A 32 -9.82 9.94 -12.46
CA GLN A 32 -10.37 11.10 -11.74
C GLN A 32 -10.59 10.81 -10.24
N VAL A 33 -9.62 10.18 -9.61
CA VAL A 33 -9.56 9.97 -8.16
C VAL A 33 -8.72 11.08 -7.56
N THR A 34 -9.25 11.76 -6.55
CA THR A 34 -8.54 12.88 -5.91
C THR A 34 -7.64 12.36 -4.79
N TYR A 35 -6.35 12.60 -4.92
CA TYR A 35 -5.34 12.25 -3.91
C TYR A 35 -4.23 13.32 -3.85
N TRP A 36 -3.44 13.32 -2.78
CA TRP A 36 -2.24 14.14 -2.65
C TRP A 36 -1.17 13.45 -1.82
N VAL A 37 0.10 13.78 -2.04
CA VAL A 37 1.18 13.29 -1.16
C VAL A 37 1.15 14.01 0.18
N THR A 38 1.47 13.29 1.26
CA THR A 38 1.49 13.82 2.63
C THR A 38 2.78 13.41 3.36
N GLY A 39 2.90 13.72 4.65
CA GLY A 39 3.97 13.21 5.50
C GLY A 39 5.40 13.45 4.98
N GLY A 40 6.23 12.41 5.05
CA GLY A 40 7.63 12.44 4.59
C GLY A 40 7.74 12.65 3.08
N THR A 41 6.80 12.08 2.33
CA THR A 41 6.72 12.23 0.87
C THR A 41 6.47 13.68 0.44
N LEU A 42 5.56 14.40 1.10
CA LEU A 42 5.30 15.83 0.85
C LEU A 42 6.51 16.70 1.22
N LEU A 43 7.15 16.40 2.35
CA LEU A 43 8.37 17.07 2.78
C LEU A 43 9.48 16.88 1.74
N GLY A 44 9.63 15.66 1.22
CA GLY A 44 10.51 15.32 0.11
C GLY A 44 10.23 16.17 -1.13
N ALA A 45 8.99 16.18 -1.61
CA ALA A 45 8.56 16.93 -2.78
C ALA A 45 8.96 18.41 -2.71
N LEU A 46 8.69 19.07 -1.57
CA LEU A 46 8.94 20.51 -1.44
C LEU A 46 10.38 20.89 -1.11
N ARG A 47 11.13 20.02 -0.40
CA ARG A 47 12.49 20.34 0.05
C ARG A 47 13.57 19.77 -0.86
N HIS A 48 13.42 18.52 -1.27
CA HIS A 48 14.43 17.77 -2.03
C HIS A 48 14.08 17.67 -3.51
N ARG A 49 12.85 18.02 -3.91
CA ARG A 49 12.29 17.75 -5.24
C ARG A 49 12.34 16.26 -5.56
N GLY A 50 12.07 15.42 -4.56
CA GLY A 50 12.23 13.97 -4.58
C GLY A 50 12.21 13.40 -3.17
N PHE A 51 12.65 12.16 -2.96
CA PHE A 51 12.72 11.56 -1.63
C PHE A 51 13.64 12.32 -0.69
N VAL A 52 13.33 12.25 0.61
CA VAL A 52 14.36 12.44 1.63
C VAL A 52 15.36 11.28 1.49
N PRO A 53 16.69 11.49 1.52
CA PRO A 53 17.64 10.40 1.31
C PRO A 53 17.51 9.18 2.24
N HIS A 54 16.90 9.34 3.41
CA HIS A 54 16.64 8.25 4.36
C HIS A 54 15.16 7.79 4.37
N ASP A 55 14.30 8.30 3.48
CA ASP A 55 12.90 7.88 3.36
C ASP A 55 12.84 6.44 2.82
N ASP A 56 11.96 5.63 3.41
CA ASP A 56 11.77 4.22 3.09
C ASP A 56 10.34 3.85 2.68
N ASP A 57 9.42 4.82 2.61
CA ASP A 57 8.01 4.61 2.26
C ASP A 57 7.42 5.74 1.39
N LEU A 58 6.12 5.63 1.13
CA LEU A 58 5.32 6.64 0.44
C LEU A 58 4.02 6.87 1.23
N ASP A 59 3.69 8.13 1.46
CA ASP A 59 2.47 8.56 2.16
C ASP A 59 1.56 9.36 1.23
N LEU A 60 0.30 8.92 1.13
CA LEU A 60 -0.75 9.60 0.38
C LEU A 60 -1.97 9.86 1.26
N GLU A 61 -2.69 10.94 0.97
CA GLU A 61 -4.07 11.12 1.42
C GLU A 61 -5.02 10.93 0.23
N LEU A 62 -6.14 10.27 0.48
CA LEU A 62 -7.19 9.96 -0.48
C LEU A 62 -8.54 10.36 0.11
N LEU A 63 -9.47 10.85 -0.70
CA LEU A 63 -10.86 10.98 -0.25
C LEU A 63 -11.44 9.59 0.03
N ALA A 64 -12.05 9.41 1.21
CA ALA A 64 -12.58 8.10 1.63
C ALA A 64 -13.62 7.54 0.64
N GLU A 65 -14.44 8.43 0.07
CA GLU A 65 -15.45 8.10 -0.94
C GLU A 65 -14.85 7.58 -2.26
N ASP A 66 -13.60 7.96 -2.57
CA ASP A 66 -12.90 7.56 -3.79
C ASP A 66 -12.15 6.22 -3.65
N LEU A 67 -12.08 5.62 -2.45
CA LEU A 67 -11.36 4.36 -2.23
C LEU A 67 -11.80 3.23 -3.18
N PRO A 68 -13.10 2.95 -3.37
CA PRO A 68 -13.53 1.89 -4.30
C PRO A 68 -13.06 2.16 -5.73
N LYS A 69 -13.11 3.43 -6.15
CA LYS A 69 -12.68 3.88 -7.48
C LYS A 69 -11.17 3.78 -7.65
N ALA A 70 -10.42 4.07 -6.59
CA ALA A 70 -8.97 3.89 -6.54
C ALA A 70 -8.59 2.41 -6.71
N GLN A 71 -9.26 1.52 -5.96
CA GLN A 71 -9.03 0.08 -6.08
C GLN A 71 -9.35 -0.44 -7.48
N GLU A 72 -10.46 -0.02 -8.08
CA GLU A 72 -10.81 -0.36 -9.46
C GLU A 72 -9.75 0.15 -10.46
N ALA A 73 -9.31 1.40 -10.30
CA ALA A 73 -8.32 2.01 -11.18
C ALA A 73 -6.95 1.31 -11.12
N LEU A 74 -6.50 0.93 -9.92
CA LEU A 74 -5.25 0.19 -9.71
C LEU A 74 -5.39 -1.25 -10.22
N GLY A 75 -6.59 -1.84 -10.11
CA GLY A 75 -6.88 -3.18 -10.60
C GLY A 75 -5.97 -4.22 -9.95
N ALA A 76 -5.68 -5.29 -10.67
CA ALA A 76 -4.84 -6.39 -10.19
C ALA A 76 -3.49 -5.97 -9.57
N VAL A 77 -2.96 -4.81 -9.97
CA VAL A 77 -1.72 -4.22 -9.47
C VAL A 77 -2.05 -3.07 -8.51
N GLY A 78 -2.01 -3.34 -7.20
CA GLY A 78 -2.26 -2.32 -6.19
C GLY A 78 -3.69 -2.23 -5.67
N ALA A 79 -4.66 -3.03 -6.15
CA ALA A 79 -6.02 -3.05 -5.57
C ALA A 79 -6.08 -3.64 -4.15
N SER A 80 -5.09 -4.46 -3.76
CA SER A 80 -5.01 -5.00 -2.41
C SER A 80 -4.86 -3.86 -1.42
N TRP A 81 -5.95 -3.61 -0.69
CA TRP A 81 -6.07 -2.63 0.38
C TRP A 81 -6.12 -3.35 1.71
N ARG A 82 -5.35 -2.89 2.70
CA ARG A 82 -5.54 -3.29 4.10
C ARG A 82 -5.76 -2.07 4.97
N GLY A 83 -6.88 -2.03 5.68
CA GLY A 83 -7.10 -1.07 6.75
C GLY A 83 -6.25 -1.41 7.97
N LEU A 84 -5.55 -0.42 8.52
CA LEU A 84 -4.67 -0.54 9.68
C LEU A 84 -5.25 0.16 10.93
N GLY A 85 -6.56 0.40 10.92
CA GLY A 85 -7.27 1.16 11.95
C GLY A 85 -7.22 2.65 11.69
N CYS A 86 -7.20 3.44 12.77
CA CYS A 86 -7.16 4.90 12.70
C CYS A 86 -5.81 5.44 13.14
N TRP A 87 -5.39 6.56 12.54
CA TRP A 87 -4.23 7.30 13.01
C TRP A 87 -4.42 7.72 14.47
N THR A 88 -3.38 7.53 15.28
CA THR A 88 -3.48 7.60 16.75
C THR A 88 -4.08 8.92 17.22
N GLY A 89 -5.16 8.83 17.99
CA GLY A 89 -5.85 10.00 18.54
C GLY A 89 -6.77 10.73 17.56
N THR A 90 -7.06 10.13 16.40
CA THR A 90 -7.93 10.70 15.35
C THR A 90 -8.89 9.66 14.80
N GLU A 91 -9.87 10.10 14.01
CA GLU A 91 -10.79 9.24 13.25
C GLU A 91 -10.30 9.00 11.81
N VAL A 92 -9.09 9.43 11.46
CA VAL A 92 -8.54 9.26 10.10
C VAL A 92 -8.15 7.81 9.92
N ALA A 93 -8.92 7.09 9.09
CA ALA A 93 -8.60 5.71 8.74
C ALA A 93 -7.29 5.64 7.94
N MET A 94 -6.44 4.68 8.30
CA MET A 94 -5.17 4.42 7.66
C MET A 94 -5.20 3.05 7.00
N GLY A 95 -4.49 2.89 5.91
CA GLY A 95 -4.26 1.58 5.32
C GLY A 95 -3.19 1.62 4.23
N ARG A 96 -3.07 0.54 3.47
CA ARG A 96 -2.00 0.37 2.48
C ARG A 96 -2.49 -0.17 1.16
N PHE A 97 -1.96 0.36 0.07
CA PHE A 97 -1.96 -0.33 -1.23
C PHE A 97 -0.70 -1.18 -1.37
N PHE A 98 -0.86 -2.44 -1.77
CA PHE A 98 0.25 -3.40 -1.87
C PHE A 98 0.66 -3.69 -3.31
N PHE A 99 1.97 -3.72 -3.53
CA PHE A 99 2.58 -4.06 -4.81
C PHE A 99 3.42 -5.33 -4.68
N TRP A 100 3.31 -6.19 -5.67
CA TRP A 100 3.83 -7.55 -5.61
C TRP A 100 4.83 -7.82 -6.72
N GLY A 101 5.88 -8.57 -6.37
CA GLY A 101 6.86 -9.04 -7.32
C GLY A 101 6.34 -10.20 -8.17
N GLY A 102 6.84 -10.32 -9.41
CA GLY A 102 6.58 -11.48 -10.27
C GLY A 102 7.08 -12.81 -9.68
N ASP A 103 7.96 -12.76 -8.68
CA ASP A 103 8.45 -13.90 -7.89
C ASP A 103 7.49 -14.33 -6.76
N GLY A 104 6.31 -13.69 -6.65
CA GLY A 104 5.29 -14.01 -5.65
C GLY A 104 5.64 -13.53 -4.25
N ARG A 105 6.69 -12.70 -4.07
CA ARG A 105 7.02 -12.12 -2.77
C ARG A 105 6.37 -10.76 -2.60
N PHE A 106 5.97 -10.46 -1.36
CA PHE A 106 5.64 -9.10 -0.96
C PHE A 106 6.83 -8.23 -1.34
N SER A 107 6.55 -7.12 -2.01
CA SER A 107 7.60 -6.17 -2.30
C SER A 107 7.46 -4.92 -1.49
N GLU A 108 6.48 -4.05 -1.81
CA GLU A 108 6.40 -2.72 -1.25
C GLU A 108 4.93 -2.30 -1.06
N SER A 109 4.72 -1.28 -0.25
CA SER A 109 3.40 -0.69 -0.02
C SER A 109 3.44 0.84 -0.05
N VAL A 110 2.27 1.44 -0.27
CA VAL A 110 2.05 2.87 -0.09
C VAL A 110 1.06 3.06 1.05
N ASP A 111 1.44 3.84 2.06
CA ASP A 111 0.57 4.23 3.16
C ASP A 111 -0.45 5.26 2.65
N VAL A 112 -1.72 5.03 2.97
CA VAL A 112 -2.84 5.88 2.56
C VAL A 112 -3.68 6.24 3.77
N PHE A 113 -3.95 7.54 3.88
CA PHE A 113 -4.82 8.11 4.89
C PHE A 113 -6.13 8.56 4.24
N LEU A 114 -7.24 7.96 4.67
CA LEU A 114 -8.56 8.24 4.12
C LEU A 114 -9.16 9.47 4.80
N ARG A 115 -9.59 10.42 3.98
CA ARG A 115 -10.07 11.73 4.42
C ARG A 115 -11.53 11.89 4.04
N GLU A 116 -12.38 12.12 5.04
CA GLU A 116 -13.80 12.40 4.84
C GLU A 116 -14.03 13.91 4.66
N ARG A 117 -15.00 14.27 3.81
CA ARG A 117 -15.41 15.67 3.65
C ARG A 117 -16.50 16.03 4.69
N PRO A 118 -16.45 17.24 5.27
CA PRO A 118 -15.41 18.25 5.12
C PRO A 118 -14.09 17.84 5.81
N LEU A 119 -12.94 18.21 5.22
CA LEU A 119 -11.65 17.73 5.73
C LEU A 119 -11.35 18.32 7.12
N ALA A 120 -11.42 17.47 8.16
CA ALA A 120 -11.14 17.87 9.53
C ALA A 120 -9.72 18.44 9.67
N ALA A 121 -9.59 19.66 10.19
CA ALA A 121 -8.31 20.29 10.44
C ALA A 121 -7.64 19.65 11.66
N LEU A 122 -6.57 18.89 11.44
CA LEU A 122 -5.83 18.18 12.48
C LEU A 122 -4.36 18.65 12.48
N PRO A 123 -3.60 18.43 13.57
CA PRO A 123 -2.19 18.80 13.58
C PRO A 123 -1.39 18.09 12.47
N GLU A 124 -1.64 16.80 12.26
CA GLU A 124 -0.96 15.92 11.30
C GLU A 124 -1.63 15.85 9.93
N PHE A 125 -2.82 16.45 9.75
CA PHE A 125 -3.54 16.42 8.48
C PHE A 125 -4.00 17.82 8.06
N PRO A 126 -3.83 18.21 6.78
CA PRO A 126 -4.21 19.53 6.30
C PRO A 126 -5.75 19.70 6.32
N SER A 127 -6.19 20.94 6.55
CA SER A 127 -7.60 21.30 6.38
C SER A 127 -8.00 21.37 4.91
N GLU A 128 -9.30 21.47 4.63
CA GLU A 128 -9.80 21.55 3.24
C GLU A 128 -9.24 22.76 2.48
N GLU A 129 -9.10 23.90 3.15
CA GLU A 129 -8.50 25.13 2.60
C GLU A 129 -6.98 25.02 2.38
N GLU A 130 -6.31 24.15 3.15
CA GLU A 130 -4.89 23.88 2.97
C GLU A 130 -4.64 22.88 1.84
N VAL A 131 -5.60 21.99 1.56
CA VAL A 131 -5.52 21.02 0.45
C VAL A 131 -5.92 21.66 -0.87
N PHE A 132 -7.08 22.32 -0.94
CA PHE A 132 -7.70 22.72 -2.20
C PHE A 132 -7.58 24.23 -2.50
N PRO A 133 -7.40 24.61 -3.79
CA PRO A 133 -7.20 23.72 -4.93
C PRO A 133 -5.83 23.03 -4.88
N LEU A 134 -5.76 21.78 -5.32
CA LEU A 134 -4.48 21.06 -5.34
C LEU A 134 -3.47 21.79 -6.25
N ALA A 135 -2.23 21.88 -5.78
CA ALA A 135 -1.09 22.29 -6.57
C ALA A 135 -0.32 21.05 -7.05
N ARG A 136 0.72 21.25 -7.88
CA ARG A 136 1.67 20.19 -8.22
C ARG A 136 3.09 20.61 -7.88
N ALA A 137 3.88 19.68 -7.37
CA ALA A 137 5.30 19.86 -7.07
C ALA A 137 6.15 18.84 -7.85
N ALA A 138 7.42 19.16 -8.07
CA ALA A 138 8.36 18.24 -8.67
C ALA A 138 8.77 17.15 -7.66
N PHE A 139 8.80 15.90 -8.11
CA PHE A 139 9.27 14.75 -7.34
C PHE A 139 10.08 13.83 -8.26
N HIS A 140 11.40 13.96 -8.24
CA HIS A 140 12.30 13.42 -9.26
C HIS A 140 11.85 13.80 -10.68
N GLN A 141 11.59 12.82 -11.54
CA GLN A 141 11.10 13.04 -12.91
C GLN A 141 9.56 13.17 -12.96
N LEU A 142 8.87 13.07 -11.83
CA LEU A 142 7.43 13.21 -11.72
C LEU A 142 7.03 14.63 -11.33
N SER A 143 5.78 14.95 -11.60
CA SER A 143 5.04 16.03 -10.96
C SER A 143 3.94 15.38 -10.14
N VAL A 144 3.76 15.72 -8.86
CA VAL A 144 2.78 15.04 -7.99
C VAL A 144 1.83 16.03 -7.34
N PRO A 145 0.55 15.64 -7.07
CA PRO A 145 -0.41 16.50 -6.40
C PRO A 145 -0.01 16.77 -4.95
N VAL A 146 -0.02 18.04 -4.55
CA VAL A 146 0.30 18.52 -3.20
C VAL A 146 -0.77 19.52 -2.71
N PRO A 147 -0.97 19.64 -1.39
CA PRO A 147 -1.81 20.70 -0.82
C PRO A 147 -1.33 22.11 -1.24
N CYS A 148 -2.23 23.04 -1.60
CA CYS A 148 -1.81 24.42 -1.91
C CYS A 148 -1.19 25.16 -0.72
N GLY A 149 -1.62 24.81 0.49
CA GLY A 149 -1.10 25.30 1.77
C GLY A 149 0.12 24.53 2.29
N ALA A 150 0.73 23.65 1.49
CA ALA A 150 1.71 22.67 1.97
C ALA A 150 2.88 23.25 2.79
N ARG A 151 3.40 24.45 2.47
CA ARG A 151 4.49 25.05 3.27
C ARG A 151 4.07 25.39 4.69
N ARG A 152 2.85 25.91 4.87
CA ARG A 152 2.28 26.22 6.19
C ARG A 152 1.97 24.94 6.96
N PHE A 153 1.44 23.94 6.25
CA PHE A 153 1.18 22.62 6.81
C PHE A 153 2.49 21.96 7.31
N LEU A 154 3.55 21.94 6.49
CA LEU A 154 4.85 21.39 6.90
C LEU A 154 5.47 22.14 8.09
N ALA A 155 5.33 23.47 8.16
CA ALA A 155 5.78 24.24 9.32
C ALA A 155 5.03 23.85 10.60
N ARG A 156 3.74 23.52 10.51
CA ARG A 156 2.96 22.99 11.64
C ARG A 156 3.44 21.61 12.06
N CYS A 157 3.74 20.71 11.13
CA CYS A 157 4.14 19.32 11.43
C CYS A 157 5.59 19.20 11.90
N TYR A 158 6.52 19.92 11.26
CA TYR A 158 7.96 19.74 11.41
C TYR A 158 8.67 20.96 12.04
N GLY A 159 7.94 22.04 12.31
CA GLY A 159 8.47 23.32 12.82
C GLY A 159 8.96 24.24 11.69
N ASP A 160 9.17 25.51 12.01
CA ASP A 160 9.51 26.55 11.02
C ASP A 160 10.84 26.30 10.28
N SER A 161 11.74 25.51 10.86
CA SER A 161 13.04 25.16 10.27
C SER A 161 13.00 23.95 9.34
N TRP A 162 11.82 23.39 9.03
CA TRP A 162 11.68 22.17 8.21
C TRP A 162 12.43 22.24 6.86
N ALA A 163 12.52 23.45 6.28
CA ALA A 163 13.18 23.68 5.00
C ALA A 163 14.72 23.72 5.11
N GLU A 164 15.26 23.94 6.30
CA GLU A 164 16.69 24.23 6.54
C GLU A 164 17.39 23.15 7.37
N GLU A 165 16.63 22.26 8.02
CA GLU A 165 17.17 21.20 8.88
C GLU A 165 16.61 19.84 8.52
N ALA A 166 17.45 18.82 8.62
CA ALA A 166 17.03 17.42 8.52
C ALA A 166 16.96 16.80 9.92
N VAL A 167 15.91 16.04 10.17
CA VAL A 167 15.82 15.12 11.30
C VAL A 167 15.83 13.72 10.72
N VAL A 168 16.85 12.93 11.07
CA VAL A 168 16.98 11.54 10.62
C VAL A 168 16.19 10.66 11.56
N TRP A 169 15.16 10.04 11.00
CA TRP A 169 14.27 9.10 11.66
C TRP A 169 14.37 7.75 10.94
N SER A 170 14.17 6.64 11.65
CA SER A 170 14.20 5.31 11.04
C SER A 170 13.14 4.42 11.67
N HIS A 171 12.28 3.83 10.83
CA HIS A 171 11.24 2.89 11.22
C HIS A 171 11.83 1.65 11.91
N SER A 172 13.07 1.29 11.58
CA SER A 172 13.75 0.07 12.02
C SER A 172 14.65 0.26 13.25
N SER A 173 14.96 1.48 13.67
CA SER A 173 15.84 1.72 14.83
C SER A 173 15.06 1.80 16.16
N ARG A 174 15.52 1.06 17.19
CA ARG A 174 14.94 1.09 18.55
C ARG A 174 14.84 2.50 19.16
N SER A 175 15.71 3.41 18.74
CA SER A 175 15.61 4.85 19.01
C SER A 175 15.06 5.56 17.78
N ARG A 176 13.83 6.07 17.85
CA ARG A 176 13.14 6.72 16.72
C ARG A 176 13.87 7.93 16.12
N ARG A 177 14.72 8.63 16.88
CA ARG A 177 15.50 9.79 16.38
C ARG A 177 16.99 9.50 16.41
N LEU A 178 17.63 9.58 15.25
CA LEU A 178 19.06 9.30 15.10
C LEU A 178 19.90 10.57 15.07
N LEU A 179 19.42 11.65 14.42
CA LEU A 179 20.20 12.87 14.22
C LEU A 179 19.31 14.09 13.91
N ARG A 180 19.75 15.30 14.28
CA ARG A 180 19.26 16.58 13.76
C ARG A 180 20.46 17.43 13.34
N LEU A 181 20.42 17.99 12.13
CA LEU A 181 21.52 18.76 11.56
C LEU A 181 21.05 19.70 10.44
N PRO A 182 21.84 20.74 10.09
CA PRO A 182 21.56 21.58 8.94
C PRO A 182 21.45 20.76 7.65
N LEU A 183 20.51 21.14 6.77
CA LEU A 183 20.21 20.40 5.55
C LEU A 183 21.44 20.20 4.65
N ALA A 184 22.29 21.21 4.53
CA ALA A 184 23.51 21.13 3.72
C ALA A 184 24.48 20.06 4.24
N GLU A 185 24.67 19.98 5.55
CA GLU A 185 25.53 18.97 6.18
C GLU A 185 24.92 17.56 6.03
N TYR A 186 23.60 17.45 6.16
CA TYR A 186 22.88 16.21 5.94
C TYR A 186 23.05 15.68 4.51
N LEU A 187 22.87 16.53 3.50
CA LEU A 187 23.03 16.15 2.09
C LEU A 187 24.47 15.75 1.76
N ALA A 188 25.46 16.49 2.29
CA ALA A 188 26.86 16.14 2.14
C ALA A 188 27.17 14.77 2.78
N ALA A 189 26.62 14.52 3.98
CA ALA A 189 26.78 13.25 4.67
C ALA A 189 26.08 12.09 3.93
N ALA A 190 24.88 12.32 3.37
CA ALA A 190 24.15 11.31 2.60
C ALA A 190 24.92 10.93 1.33
N GLY A 191 25.43 11.92 0.58
CA GLY A 191 26.28 11.68 -0.58
C GLY A 191 27.57 10.92 -0.23
N ALA A 192 28.25 11.30 0.86
CA ALA A 192 29.43 10.58 1.34
C ALA A 192 29.12 9.15 1.82
N ALA A 193 27.88 8.89 2.27
CA ALA A 193 27.41 7.56 2.64
C ALA A 193 27.03 6.69 1.43
N GLY A 194 27.00 7.26 0.22
CA GLY A 194 26.70 6.56 -1.03
C GLY A 194 25.24 6.70 -1.49
N TYR A 195 24.49 7.68 -1.00
CA TYR A 195 23.14 7.95 -1.49
C TYR A 195 23.18 8.43 -2.95
N GLU A 196 22.38 7.80 -3.79
CA GLU A 196 22.11 8.20 -5.16
C GLU A 196 20.61 8.41 -5.31
N ALA A 197 20.22 9.56 -5.86
CA ALA A 197 18.80 9.85 -6.10
C ALA A 197 18.25 8.88 -7.18
N PRO A 198 17.07 8.29 -6.97
CA PRO A 198 16.48 7.38 -7.94
C PRO A 198 16.11 8.10 -9.25
N THR A 199 16.09 7.31 -10.31
CA THR A 199 15.57 7.71 -11.62
C THR A 199 14.50 6.73 -12.07
N LEU A 200 13.46 7.25 -12.71
CA LEU A 200 12.47 6.40 -13.37
C LEU A 200 13.13 5.49 -14.41
N PRO A 201 12.80 4.19 -14.42
CA PRO A 201 13.28 3.28 -15.46
C PRO A 201 12.72 3.60 -16.85
N ALA A 202 11.50 4.16 -16.92
CA ALA A 202 10.83 4.51 -18.16
C ALA A 202 9.90 5.74 -18.01
N GLU A 203 9.54 6.36 -19.13
CA GLU A 203 8.53 7.43 -19.16
C GLU A 203 7.09 6.90 -18.97
N ASP A 204 6.89 5.62 -19.30
CA ASP A 204 5.63 4.90 -19.25
C ASP A 204 5.48 4.14 -17.93
N ALA A 205 4.32 4.29 -17.27
CA ALA A 205 4.11 3.80 -15.92
C ALA A 205 4.16 2.27 -15.83
N GLU A 206 3.52 1.58 -16.78
CA GLU A 206 3.53 0.13 -16.94
C GLU A 206 4.97 -0.39 -17.09
N ARG A 207 5.75 0.22 -17.99
CA ARG A 207 7.14 -0.17 -18.22
C ARG A 207 8.03 0.11 -17.02
N SER A 208 7.84 1.22 -16.31
CA SER A 208 8.61 1.51 -15.09
C SER A 208 8.33 0.48 -14.02
N LEU A 209 7.07 0.13 -13.82
CA LEU A 209 6.66 -0.87 -12.84
C LEU A 209 7.21 -2.26 -13.20
N SER A 210 7.16 -2.63 -14.48
CA SER A 210 7.76 -3.87 -14.99
C SER A 210 9.28 -3.92 -14.86
N ALA A 211 9.96 -2.81 -15.12
CA ALA A 211 11.41 -2.71 -15.00
C ALA A 211 11.91 -2.89 -13.55
N VAL A 212 11.09 -2.51 -12.57
CA VAL A 212 11.35 -2.81 -11.16
C VAL A 212 10.70 -4.12 -10.71
N GLY A 213 10.08 -4.89 -11.60
CA GLY A 213 9.47 -6.18 -11.30
C GLY A 213 8.31 -6.08 -10.31
N LEU A 214 7.47 -5.06 -10.42
CA LEU A 214 6.26 -4.84 -9.62
C LEU A 214 4.96 -4.95 -10.45
N ASP A 215 5.06 -5.43 -11.69
CA ASP A 215 3.97 -5.57 -12.66
C ASP A 215 3.19 -6.89 -12.55
N CYS A 216 3.24 -7.56 -11.39
CA CYS A 216 2.55 -8.83 -11.20
C CYS A 216 1.03 -8.64 -11.34
N CYS A 217 0.48 -9.09 -12.47
CA CYS A 217 -0.88 -8.81 -12.93
C CYS A 217 -1.98 -9.62 -12.24
N GLY A 218 -1.95 -9.74 -10.90
CA GLY A 218 -3.05 -10.33 -10.12
C GLY A 218 -3.10 -11.85 -10.10
N ASP A 219 -2.18 -12.53 -10.80
CA ASP A 219 -1.89 -13.95 -10.59
C ASP A 219 -1.24 -14.22 -9.23
N LEU A 220 -0.96 -13.17 -8.45
CA LEU A 220 -0.47 -13.29 -7.08
C LEU A 220 -1.29 -14.30 -6.28
N ARG A 221 -2.61 -14.28 -6.42
CA ARG A 221 -3.48 -15.17 -5.68
C ARG A 221 -3.29 -16.63 -6.07
N ALA A 222 -3.27 -16.92 -7.38
CA ALA A 222 -2.99 -18.24 -7.92
C ALA A 222 -1.56 -18.70 -7.57
N ARG A 223 -0.57 -17.81 -7.68
CA ARG A 223 0.85 -18.09 -7.40
C ARG A 223 1.14 -18.26 -5.91
N LEU A 224 0.57 -17.43 -5.04
CA LEU A 224 0.64 -17.60 -3.59
C LEU A 224 -0.05 -18.90 -3.21
N TRP A 225 -1.18 -19.24 -3.81
CA TRP A 225 -1.82 -20.54 -3.59
C TRP A 225 -0.94 -21.72 -4.04
N GLU A 226 -0.36 -21.65 -5.25
CA GLU A 226 0.57 -22.67 -5.78
C GLU A 226 1.84 -22.81 -4.94
N THR A 227 2.35 -21.70 -4.40
CA THR A 227 3.61 -21.66 -3.63
C THR A 227 3.41 -22.03 -2.17
N LEU A 228 2.27 -21.66 -1.58
CA LEU A 228 2.02 -21.76 -0.14
C LEU A 228 1.11 -22.95 0.23
N GLY A 229 0.34 -23.48 -0.73
CA GLY A 229 -0.68 -24.49 -0.45
C GLY A 229 -1.66 -24.07 0.66
N TRP A 230 -2.32 -25.06 1.29
CA TRP A 230 -3.17 -24.85 2.49
C TRP A 230 -2.36 -24.50 3.76
N ALA A 231 -1.03 -24.50 3.69
CA ALA A 231 -0.14 -24.33 4.83
C ALA A 231 1.00 -23.38 4.46
N SER A 232 0.74 -22.06 4.47
CA SER A 232 1.81 -21.07 4.35
C SER A 232 2.54 -20.84 5.69
N PRO A 233 3.87 -20.94 5.74
CA PRO A 233 4.71 -20.48 6.82
C PRO A 233 5.59 -19.31 6.33
N TRP A 234 5.14 -18.08 6.52
CA TRP A 234 6.01 -16.90 6.68
C TRP A 234 5.63 -16.24 8.00
N PRO A 235 6.52 -15.51 8.69
CA PRO A 235 6.32 -15.09 10.07
C PRO A 235 5.26 -13.98 10.26
N LEU A 236 4.37 -13.79 9.29
CA LEU A 236 3.11 -13.07 9.45
C LEU A 236 2.08 -14.11 9.88
N GLU A 237 1.35 -13.85 10.97
CA GLU A 237 0.32 -14.78 11.42
C GLU A 237 -0.68 -15.02 10.26
N GLN A 238 -1.16 -16.25 10.05
CA GLN A 238 -1.90 -16.66 8.84
C GLN A 238 -3.09 -15.75 8.49
N GLU A 239 -3.67 -15.08 9.48
CA GLU A 239 -4.74 -14.10 9.33
C GLU A 239 -4.31 -12.87 8.52
N ASP A 240 -3.07 -12.39 8.68
CA ASP A 240 -2.54 -11.22 7.97
C ASP A 240 -2.48 -11.45 6.45
N ALA A 241 -2.06 -12.64 6.02
CA ALA A 241 -1.92 -12.96 4.59
C ALA A 241 -3.29 -13.13 3.91
N MET A 242 -4.27 -13.72 4.58
CA MET A 242 -5.63 -13.88 4.05
C MET A 242 -6.34 -12.52 3.93
N GLU A 243 -6.25 -11.69 4.98
CA GLU A 243 -6.80 -10.35 4.99
C GLU A 243 -6.18 -9.48 3.88
N MET A 244 -4.84 -9.52 3.71
CA MET A 244 -4.13 -8.76 2.67
C MET A 244 -4.51 -9.13 1.23
N LEU A 245 -5.02 -10.34 1.01
CA LEU A 245 -5.46 -10.84 -0.29
C LEU A 245 -6.98 -10.71 -0.49
N GLY A 246 -7.70 -10.15 0.48
CA GLY A 246 -9.16 -10.08 0.45
C GLY A 246 -9.81 -11.46 0.45
N LEU A 247 -9.17 -12.44 1.09
CA LEU A 247 -9.62 -13.82 1.15
C LEU A 247 -10.39 -14.10 2.43
N GLU A 248 -11.50 -14.80 2.30
CA GLU A 248 -12.24 -15.37 3.42
C GLU A 248 -12.18 -16.90 3.37
N VAL A 249 -12.21 -17.52 4.54
CA VAL A 249 -12.49 -18.95 4.69
C VAL A 249 -13.95 -19.09 5.10
N ARG A 250 -14.72 -19.87 4.34
CA ARG A 250 -16.06 -20.28 4.74
C ARG A 250 -16.17 -21.80 4.67
N THR A 251 -16.91 -22.36 5.62
CA THR A 251 -17.08 -23.81 5.73
C THR A 251 -18.56 -24.14 5.79
N TRP A 252 -19.03 -25.09 4.99
CA TRP A 252 -20.42 -25.56 5.00
C TRP A 252 -20.51 -27.04 5.31
N ARG A 253 -21.55 -27.45 6.02
CA ARG A 253 -21.95 -28.86 6.08
C ARG A 253 -22.51 -29.28 4.72
N LEU A 254 -21.99 -30.34 4.13
CA LEU A 254 -22.53 -30.87 2.90
C LEU A 254 -23.79 -31.70 3.17
N ARG A 255 -24.86 -31.47 2.41
CA ARG A 255 -26.10 -32.27 2.46
C ARG A 255 -26.09 -33.47 1.51
N GLY A 256 -25.06 -33.59 0.67
CA GLY A 256 -24.83 -34.65 -0.30
C GLY A 256 -23.45 -34.53 -0.92
N ALA A 257 -23.09 -35.44 -1.83
CA ALA A 257 -21.80 -35.40 -2.52
C ALA A 257 -21.77 -34.22 -3.52
N PRO A 258 -20.88 -33.22 -3.32
CA PRO A 258 -20.79 -32.09 -4.24
C PRO A 258 -20.15 -32.52 -5.56
N ASN A 259 -20.60 -31.93 -6.67
CA ASN A 259 -19.84 -31.97 -7.91
C ASN A 259 -18.78 -30.87 -7.86
N LEU A 260 -17.59 -31.21 -7.35
CA LEU A 260 -16.50 -30.25 -7.17
C LEU A 260 -16.12 -29.54 -8.47
N ALA A 261 -16.13 -30.23 -9.61
CA ALA A 261 -15.82 -29.62 -10.91
C ALA A 261 -16.80 -28.50 -11.30
N VAL A 262 -18.06 -28.58 -10.87
CA VAL A 262 -19.02 -27.48 -11.05
C VAL A 262 -18.67 -26.35 -10.10
N LEU A 263 -18.47 -26.65 -8.82
CA LEU A 263 -18.20 -25.63 -7.79
C LEU A 263 -16.87 -24.90 -8.00
N GLU A 264 -15.84 -25.55 -8.55
CA GLU A 264 -14.55 -24.95 -8.90
C GLU A 264 -14.68 -23.82 -9.92
N ALA A 265 -15.74 -23.80 -10.75
CA ALA A 265 -16.01 -22.69 -11.66
C ALA A 265 -16.42 -21.40 -10.94
N SER A 266 -16.65 -21.43 -9.61
CA SER A 266 -16.81 -20.22 -8.79
C SER A 266 -15.51 -19.41 -8.65
N GLY A 267 -14.35 -20.01 -8.94
CA GLY A 267 -13.04 -19.44 -8.66
C GLY A 267 -12.55 -19.66 -7.22
N CYS A 268 -13.37 -20.26 -6.35
CA CYS A 268 -12.92 -20.64 -5.00
C CYS A 268 -12.03 -21.88 -5.04
N HIS A 269 -11.08 -21.93 -4.11
CA HIS A 269 -10.37 -23.17 -3.78
C HIS A 269 -11.20 -23.98 -2.79
N LEU A 270 -11.41 -25.27 -3.08
CA LEU A 270 -12.33 -26.13 -2.36
C LEU A 270 -11.60 -27.33 -1.74
N GLU A 271 -11.95 -27.67 -0.50
CA GLU A 271 -11.49 -28.88 0.16
C GLU A 271 -12.67 -29.54 0.89
N VAL A 272 -12.80 -30.85 0.72
CA VAL A 272 -13.77 -31.65 1.47
C VAL A 272 -13.07 -32.23 2.70
N LEU A 273 -13.57 -31.90 3.88
CA LEU A 273 -13.00 -32.28 5.17
C LEU A 273 -13.88 -33.29 5.90
N GLY A 274 -13.24 -34.32 6.46
CA GLY A 274 -13.79 -35.20 7.49
C GLY A 274 -15.00 -36.07 7.09
N ASP A 275 -15.60 -36.65 8.12
CA ASP A 275 -16.87 -37.39 8.08
C ASP A 275 -17.66 -37.04 9.37
N PRO A 276 -18.83 -36.36 9.30
CA PRO A 276 -19.57 -35.99 8.09
C PRO A 276 -18.88 -34.91 7.25
N PRO A 277 -19.08 -34.92 5.91
CA PRO A 277 -18.32 -34.08 5.01
C PRO A 277 -18.64 -32.59 5.17
N LEU A 278 -17.59 -31.80 5.35
CA LEU A 278 -17.63 -30.34 5.28
C LEU A 278 -16.99 -29.89 3.97
N LEU A 279 -17.54 -28.86 3.32
CA LEU A 279 -16.84 -28.15 2.27
C LEU A 279 -16.22 -26.90 2.87
N ARG A 280 -14.90 -26.85 2.91
CA ARG A 280 -14.15 -25.63 3.21
C ARG A 280 -13.81 -24.96 1.88
N ALA A 281 -14.14 -23.68 1.74
CA ALA A 281 -13.76 -22.87 0.59
C ALA A 281 -12.94 -21.66 1.01
N VAL A 282 -11.95 -21.33 0.18
CA VAL A 282 -11.16 -20.11 0.27
C VAL A 282 -11.41 -19.29 -0.99
N GLY A 283 -11.92 -18.08 -0.82
CA GLY A 283 -12.43 -17.25 -1.90
C GLY A 283 -12.48 -15.77 -1.52
N GLY A 284 -12.58 -14.88 -2.51
CA GLY A 284 -12.98 -13.50 -2.26
C GLY A 284 -14.49 -13.41 -2.11
N ALA A 285 -15.01 -12.30 -1.60
CA ALA A 285 -16.44 -12.15 -1.32
C ALA A 285 -17.35 -12.48 -2.53
N ALA A 286 -16.96 -12.05 -3.74
CA ALA A 286 -17.72 -12.31 -4.97
C ALA A 286 -17.70 -13.80 -5.39
N GLU A 287 -16.56 -14.47 -5.25
CA GLU A 287 -16.43 -15.89 -5.60
C GLU A 287 -17.15 -16.77 -4.58
N LEU A 288 -17.09 -16.42 -3.29
CA LEU A 288 -17.83 -17.12 -2.25
C LEU A 288 -19.34 -16.97 -2.44
N ALA A 289 -19.80 -15.78 -2.84
CA ALA A 289 -21.20 -15.58 -3.23
C ALA A 289 -21.57 -16.40 -4.47
N ALA A 290 -20.68 -16.49 -5.47
CA ALA A 290 -20.88 -17.34 -6.64
C ALA A 290 -20.93 -18.83 -6.26
N LEU A 291 -20.03 -19.28 -5.37
CA LEU A 291 -20.01 -20.64 -4.82
C LEU A 291 -21.31 -20.96 -4.09
N GLU A 292 -21.81 -20.05 -3.25
CA GLU A 292 -23.09 -20.21 -2.55
C GLU A 292 -24.25 -20.35 -3.54
N ALA A 293 -24.30 -19.51 -4.58
CA ALA A 293 -25.31 -19.58 -5.62
C ALA A 293 -25.25 -20.89 -6.43
N MET A 294 -24.04 -21.37 -6.73
CA MET A 294 -23.81 -22.61 -7.49
C MET A 294 -24.04 -23.87 -6.64
N GLY A 295 -23.71 -23.79 -5.34
CA GLY A 295 -23.83 -24.88 -4.39
C GLY A 295 -25.27 -25.18 -3.99
N GLY A 296 -26.18 -24.20 -4.07
CA GLY A 296 -27.62 -24.40 -3.90
C GLY A 296 -27.96 -25.25 -2.67
N GLU A 297 -28.74 -26.33 -2.88
CA GLU A 297 -29.15 -27.22 -1.78
C GLU A 297 -28.03 -28.14 -1.26
N VAL A 298 -26.90 -28.25 -1.97
CA VAL A 298 -25.77 -29.11 -1.58
C VAL A 298 -24.99 -28.48 -0.42
N LEU A 299 -24.87 -27.14 -0.42
CA LEU A 299 -24.31 -26.40 0.71
C LEU A 299 -25.37 -26.25 1.80
N GLY A 300 -25.14 -26.94 2.91
CA GLY A 300 -25.96 -26.86 4.10
C GLY A 300 -25.62 -25.65 4.95
N GLN A 301 -25.75 -25.80 6.27
CA GLN A 301 -25.47 -24.71 7.20
C GLN A 301 -23.97 -24.36 7.21
N GLN A 302 -23.67 -23.07 7.15
CA GLN A 302 -22.32 -22.56 7.36
C GLN A 302 -21.89 -22.82 8.82
N VAL A 303 -20.67 -23.29 8.99
CA VAL A 303 -20.04 -23.60 10.27
C VAL A 303 -18.99 -22.53 10.56
N PRO A 304 -18.83 -22.08 11.82
CA PRO A 304 -17.75 -21.17 12.19
C PRO A 304 -16.38 -21.74 11.79
N SER A 305 -15.50 -20.88 11.30
CA SER A 305 -14.09 -21.20 11.06
C SER A 305 -13.46 -21.54 12.41
N THR A 306 -12.95 -22.75 12.58
CA THR A 306 -12.15 -23.18 13.74
C THR A 306 -10.68 -22.90 13.52
#